data_AF-A0A1I6NR63-F1
#
_entry.id   AF-A0A1I6NR63-F1
#
_cell.length_a   1.000
_cell.length_b   1.000
_cell.length_c   1.000
_cell.angle_alpha   90.00
_cell.angle_beta   90.00
_cell.angle_gamma   90.00
#
_symmetry.space_group_name_H-M   'P 1'
#
loop_
_entity.id
_entity.type
_entity.pdbx_description
1 polymer ?
#
loop_
_entity_poly.entity_id
_entity_poly.type
_entity_poly.pdbx_seq_one_letter_code
_entity_poly.pdbx_strand_id
1 'polypeptide(L)'
;MKNLQYDIFDALNANHTDKFLEYHTKYPSVFQKFKQLAIDAKNLGHKHFSARGLFQVMRFKTGGDLKQDGYKYNNNYTPFYVRLLEKECPEFVGFFEKRKSNSDQLIKAEV
;
A
#
# COMPACT_ATOMS: atom_id res chain seq x y z
N MET A 1 7.83 19.21 30.48
CA MET A 1 8.26 17.81 30.35
C MET A 1 7.39 17.14 29.31
N LYS A 2 7.96 16.78 28.15
CA LYS A 2 7.23 16.03 27.11
C LYS A 2 7.07 14.58 27.59
N ASN A 3 5.87 14.06 27.47
CA ASN A 3 5.44 12.78 28.03
C ASN A 3 6.06 11.64 27.19
N LEU A 4 6.77 10.70 27.85
CA LEU A 4 7.59 9.62 27.25
C LEU A 4 6.80 8.74 26.24
N GLN A 5 5.48 8.74 26.36
CA GLN A 5 4.57 8.03 25.47
C GLN A 5 4.57 8.58 24.03
N TYR A 6 4.86 9.87 23.81
CA TYR A 6 4.80 10.49 22.47
C TYR A 6 6.05 10.25 21.61
N ASP A 7 7.25 10.17 22.21
CA ASP A 7 8.50 9.92 21.49
C ASP A 7 8.54 8.53 20.82
N ILE A 8 7.85 7.55 21.38
CA ILE A 8 7.77 6.19 20.82
C ILE A 8 7.00 6.21 19.48
N PHE A 9 5.93 6.99 19.36
CA PHE A 9 5.07 6.99 18.18
C PHE A 9 5.65 7.82 17.01
N ASP A 10 6.42 8.86 17.31
CA ASP A 10 7.08 9.68 16.28
C ASP A 10 8.29 8.94 15.67
N ALA A 11 9.08 8.22 16.48
CA ALA A 11 10.17 7.36 15.98
C ALA A 11 9.68 6.12 15.21
N LEU A 12 8.44 5.67 15.44
CA LEU A 12 7.83 4.57 14.68
C LEU A 12 7.36 5.00 13.28
N ASN A 13 7.03 6.27 13.08
CA ASN A 13 6.49 6.75 11.80
C ASN A 13 7.55 6.86 10.69
N ALA A 14 8.79 7.24 11.01
CA ALA A 14 9.89 7.20 10.05
C ALA A 14 10.20 5.76 9.58
N ASN A 15 10.10 4.79 10.49
CA ASN A 15 10.40 3.38 10.24
C ASN A 15 9.44 2.69 9.24
N HIS A 16 8.20 3.17 9.09
CA HIS A 16 7.21 2.48 8.24
C HIS A 16 7.40 2.76 6.74
N THR A 17 7.87 3.95 6.40
CA THR A 17 8.21 4.35 5.04
C THR A 17 9.39 3.55 4.51
N ASP A 18 10.47 3.51 5.28
CA ASP A 18 11.71 2.86 4.85
C ASP A 18 11.48 1.36 4.65
N LYS A 19 10.73 0.74 5.57
CA LYS A 19 10.30 -0.67 5.43
C LYS A 19 9.38 -0.90 4.24
N PHE A 20 8.54 0.06 3.86
CA PHE A 20 7.72 -0.06 2.65
C PHE A 20 8.59 0.02 1.40
N LEU A 21 9.51 0.99 1.32
CA LEU A 21 10.41 1.16 0.18
C LEU A 21 11.31 -0.05 0.00
N GLU A 22 11.91 -0.57 1.08
CA GLU A 22 12.69 -1.81 1.06
C GLU A 22 11.85 -2.98 0.54
N TYR A 23 10.64 -3.17 1.08
CA TYR A 23 9.73 -4.23 0.63
C TYR A 23 9.32 -4.07 -0.83
N HIS A 24 8.99 -2.86 -1.27
CA HIS A 24 8.57 -2.58 -2.63
C HIS A 24 9.71 -2.82 -3.63
N THR A 25 10.93 -2.42 -3.27
CA THR A 25 12.14 -2.63 -4.07
C THR A 25 12.49 -4.11 -4.16
N LYS A 26 12.39 -4.85 -3.04
CA LYS A 26 12.64 -6.29 -3.01
C LYS A 26 11.58 -7.10 -3.77
N TYR A 27 10.32 -6.64 -3.78
CA TYR A 27 9.19 -7.35 -4.36
C TYR A 27 8.33 -6.46 -5.29
N PRO A 28 8.86 -5.99 -6.43
CA PRO A 28 8.13 -5.10 -7.34
C PRO A 28 6.87 -5.75 -7.96
N SER A 29 6.87 -7.09 -8.08
CA SER A 29 5.73 -7.86 -8.60
C SER A 29 4.47 -7.73 -7.74
N VAL A 30 4.59 -7.35 -6.46
CA VAL A 30 3.44 -7.08 -5.58
C VAL A 30 2.62 -5.92 -6.13
N PHE A 31 3.30 -4.83 -6.49
CA PHE A 31 2.63 -3.65 -7.03
C PHE A 31 2.02 -3.93 -8.40
N GLN A 32 2.73 -4.64 -9.27
CA GLN A 32 2.21 -5.00 -10.59
C GLN A 32 0.91 -5.82 -10.50
N LYS A 33 0.87 -6.81 -9.59
CA LYS A 33 -0.35 -7.58 -9.32
C LYS A 33 -1.47 -6.73 -8.74
N PHE A 34 -1.16 -5.81 -7.83
CA PHE A 34 -2.13 -4.87 -7.26
C PHE A 34 -2.73 -3.96 -8.35
N LYS A 35 -1.88 -3.37 -9.19
CA LYS A 35 -2.26 -2.52 -10.32
C LYS A 35 -3.16 -3.27 -11.31
N GLN A 36 -2.79 -4.50 -11.67
CA GLN A 36 -3.61 -5.31 -12.57
C GLN A 36 -5.01 -5.58 -11.98
N LEU A 37 -5.09 -5.99 -10.71
CA LEU A 37 -6.39 -6.24 -10.08
C LEU A 37 -7.24 -4.97 -9.93
N ALA A 38 -6.60 -3.81 -9.75
CA ALA A 38 -7.30 -2.53 -9.72
C ALA A 38 -7.90 -2.19 -11.10
N ILE A 39 -7.13 -2.39 -12.17
CA ILE A 39 -7.59 -2.24 -13.56
C ILE A 39 -8.74 -3.21 -13.84
N ASP A 40 -8.60 -4.48 -13.47
CA ASP A 40 -9.64 -5.49 -13.64
C ASP A 40 -10.93 -5.07 -12.92
N ALA A 41 -10.84 -4.62 -11.66
CA ALA A 41 -11.99 -4.14 -10.91
C ALA A 41 -12.67 -2.95 -11.58
N LYS A 42 -11.90 -1.99 -12.11
CA LYS A 42 -12.44 -0.84 -12.83
C LYS A 42 -13.11 -1.25 -14.14
N ASN A 43 -12.50 -2.17 -14.89
CA ASN A 43 -13.04 -2.71 -16.15
C ASN A 43 -14.32 -3.53 -15.94
N LEU A 44 -14.47 -4.16 -14.77
CA LEU A 44 -15.73 -4.80 -14.34
C LEU A 44 -16.83 -3.80 -13.97
N GLY A 45 -16.56 -2.49 -14.04
CA GLY A 45 -17.56 -1.44 -13.82
C GLY A 45 -17.67 -0.96 -12.36
N HIS A 46 -16.80 -1.42 -11.45
CA HIS A 46 -16.77 -0.90 -10.09
C HIS A 46 -16.45 0.61 -10.11
N LYS A 47 -17.22 1.40 -9.34
CA LYS A 47 -16.99 2.85 -9.18
C LYS A 47 -16.08 3.16 -8.00
N HIS A 48 -16.18 2.34 -6.96
CA HIS A 48 -15.30 2.37 -5.80
C HIS A 48 -14.93 0.93 -5.41
N PHE A 49 -13.74 0.75 -4.85
CA PHE A 49 -13.29 -0.56 -4.40
C PHE A 49 -12.39 -0.48 -3.16
N SER A 50 -12.42 -1.55 -2.36
CA SER A 50 -11.54 -1.68 -1.19
C SER A 50 -10.15 -2.16 -1.61
N ALA A 51 -9.12 -1.34 -1.39
CA ALA A 51 -7.74 -1.76 -1.60
C ALA A 51 -7.37 -2.98 -0.74
N ARG A 52 -7.93 -3.09 0.48
CA ARG A 52 -7.79 -4.27 1.33
C ARG A 52 -8.40 -5.52 0.69
N GLY A 53 -9.54 -5.36 -0.01
CA GLY A 53 -10.17 -6.41 -0.79
C GLY A 53 -9.24 -6.95 -1.88
N LEU A 54 -8.58 -6.08 -2.65
CA LEU A 54 -7.60 -6.51 -3.66
C LEU A 54 -6.44 -7.30 -3.01
N PHE A 55 -5.93 -6.82 -1.88
CA PHE A 55 -4.89 -7.54 -1.11
C PHE A 55 -5.35 -8.92 -0.61
N GLN A 56 -6.64 -9.10 -0.30
CA GLN A 56 -7.19 -10.41 0.04
C GLN A 56 -7.26 -11.32 -1.19
N VAL A 57 -7.70 -10.80 -2.34
CA VAL A 57 -7.68 -11.53 -3.62
C VAL A 57 -6.27 -11.99 -3.98
N MET A 58 -5.27 -11.11 -3.84
CA MET A 58 -3.86 -11.46 -4.07
C MET A 58 -3.43 -12.63 -3.19
N ARG A 59 -3.72 -12.59 -1.88
CA ARG A 59 -3.41 -13.69 -0.95
C ARG A 59 -4.08 -15.00 -1.31
N PHE A 60 -5.35 -14.93 -1.72
CA PHE A 60 -6.10 -16.11 -2.12
C PHE A 60 -5.51 -16.73 -3.39
N LYS A 61 -5.26 -15.91 -4.42
CA LYS A 61 -4.75 -16.36 -5.71
C LYS A 61 -3.33 -16.92 -5.67
N THR A 62 -2.47 -16.42 -4.79
CA THR A 62 -1.07 -16.89 -4.72
C THR A 62 -0.84 -18.01 -3.72
N GLY A 63 -1.89 -18.54 -3.06
CA GLY A 63 -1.76 -19.67 -2.13
C GLY A 63 -0.83 -19.44 -0.92
N GLY A 64 -0.29 -18.23 -0.74
CA GLY A 64 0.72 -17.93 0.27
C GLY A 64 2.17 -17.89 -0.24
N ASP A 65 2.42 -17.93 -1.55
CA ASP A 65 3.77 -17.78 -2.13
C ASP A 65 4.29 -16.35 -2.00
N LEU A 66 4.83 -16.10 -0.80
CA LEU A 66 5.77 -15.07 -0.36
C LEU A 66 6.61 -15.72 0.77
N LYS A 67 7.25 -16.85 0.46
CA LYS A 67 8.17 -17.57 1.35
C LYS A 67 9.31 -18.11 0.49
N GLN A 68 10.50 -17.50 0.55
CA GLN A 68 11.55 -18.03 1.42
C GLN A 68 12.07 -17.05 2.49
N ASP A 69 11.74 -15.75 2.41
CA ASP A 69 12.43 -14.72 3.23
C ASP A 69 11.46 -13.88 4.09
N GLY A 70 10.19 -14.27 4.18
CA GLY A 70 9.25 -13.77 5.18
C GLY A 70 8.77 -12.32 4.98
N TYR A 71 7.71 -12.14 4.20
CA TYR A 71 6.44 -11.66 4.76
C TYR A 71 5.33 -11.80 3.73
N LYS A 72 4.26 -12.51 4.11
CA LYS A 72 2.95 -12.52 3.43
C LYS A 72 2.53 -11.08 3.15
N TYR A 73 1.89 -10.80 1.99
CA TYR A 73 1.40 -9.47 1.61
C TYR A 73 1.00 -8.66 2.85
N ASN A 74 1.69 -7.57 3.15
CA ASN A 74 1.53 -6.87 4.42
C ASN A 74 0.37 -5.86 4.32
N ASN A 75 -0.62 -5.98 5.22
CA ASN A 75 -1.77 -5.06 5.25
C ASN A 75 -1.35 -3.60 5.43
N ASN A 76 -0.25 -3.35 6.15
CA ASN A 76 0.23 -2.01 6.46
C ASN A 76 0.73 -1.26 5.21
N TYR A 77 1.04 -1.97 4.11
CA TYR A 77 1.49 -1.37 2.86
C TYR A 77 0.36 -0.99 1.91
N THR A 78 -0.87 -1.43 2.19
CA THR A 78 -2.06 -1.10 1.37
C THR A 78 -2.20 0.41 1.12
N PRO A 79 -2.07 1.30 2.14
CA PRO A 79 -2.22 2.75 1.93
C PRO A 79 -1.13 3.34 1.02
N PHE A 80 0.06 2.75 0.99
CA PHE A 80 1.17 3.20 0.15
C PHE A 80 0.95 2.80 -1.31
N TYR A 81 0.57 1.54 -1.56
CA TYR A 81 0.29 1.08 -2.92
C TYR A 81 -0.90 1.78 -3.58
N VAL A 82 -1.93 2.14 -2.81
CA VAL A 82 -3.02 2.97 -3.34
C VAL A 82 -2.48 4.31 -3.83
N ARG A 83 -1.67 4.99 -3.02
CA ARG A 83 -1.14 6.31 -3.39
C ARG A 83 -0.12 6.24 -4.52
N LEU A 84 0.69 5.19 -4.57
CA LEU A 84 1.59 4.92 -5.70
C LEU A 84 0.80 4.69 -6.99
N LEU A 85 -0.30 3.93 -6.93
CA LEU A 85 -1.19 3.72 -8.08
C LEU A 85 -1.86 5.02 -8.53
N GLU A 86 -2.33 5.85 -7.60
CA GLU A 86 -2.91 7.16 -7.92
C GLU A 86 -1.87 8.12 -8.54
N LYS A 87 -0.59 8.01 -8.16
CA LYS A 87 0.52 8.76 -8.76
C LYS A 87 0.85 8.28 -10.18
N GLU A 88 0.96 6.97 -10.41
CA GLU A 88 1.25 6.41 -11.73
C GLU A 88 0.05 6.45 -12.69
N CYS A 89 -1.16 6.36 -12.17
CA CYS A 89 -2.40 6.25 -12.92
C CYS A 89 -3.45 7.19 -12.30
N PRO A 90 -3.44 8.50 -12.63
CA PRO A 90 -4.32 9.50 -12.04
C PRO A 90 -5.82 9.19 -12.16
N GLU A 91 -6.20 8.35 -13.13
CA GLU A 91 -7.57 7.84 -13.30
C GLU A 91 -8.08 6.97 -12.13
N PHE A 92 -7.20 6.56 -11.20
CA PHE A 92 -7.55 5.87 -9.97
C PHE A 92 -7.76 6.83 -8.79
N VAL A 93 -7.53 8.13 -8.95
CA VAL A 93 -7.77 9.12 -7.90
C VAL A 93 -9.24 9.07 -7.49
N GLY A 94 -9.49 8.68 -6.24
CA GLY A 94 -10.84 8.55 -5.68
C GLY A 94 -11.52 7.20 -5.94
N PHE A 95 -10.86 6.29 -6.66
CA PHE A 95 -11.36 4.91 -6.84
C PHE A 95 -11.33 4.11 -5.53
N PHE A 96 -10.31 4.35 -4.70
CA PHE A 96 -10.18 3.71 -3.40
C PHE A 96 -10.65 4.61 -2.26
N GLU A 97 -11.47 4.05 -1.37
CA GLU A 97 -11.80 4.66 -0.08
C GLU A 97 -10.53 4.73 0.79
N LYS A 98 -10.13 5.95 1.15
CA LYS A 98 -8.94 6.23 1.97
C LYS A 98 -9.32 7.03 3.20
N ARG A 99 -8.72 6.67 4.33
CA ARG A 99 -8.61 7.56 5.50
C ARG A 99 -7.30 8.34 5.40
N LYS A 100 -7.24 9.53 6.01
CA LYS A 100 -5.98 10.28 6.16
C LYS A 100 -4.93 9.38 6.80
N SER A 101 -3.70 9.39 6.28
CA SER A 101 -2.62 8.53 6.75
C SER A 101 -1.27 9.18 6.48
N ASN A 102 -0.22 8.75 7.20
CA ASN A 102 1.15 9.28 7.05
C ASN A 102 1.70 9.11 5.63
N SER A 103 1.16 8.18 4.84
CA SER A 103 1.53 8.04 3.43
C SER A 103 1.09 9.20 2.53
N ASP A 104 0.20 10.09 3.01
CA ASP A 104 -0.14 11.35 2.33
C ASP A 104 1.07 12.32 2.26
N GLN A 105 2.03 12.21 3.18
CA GLN A 105 3.20 13.09 3.27
C GLN A 105 4.36 12.64 2.37
N LEU A 106 4.48 11.34 2.10
CA LEU A 106 5.62 10.75 1.39
C LEU A 106 5.59 11.00 -0.11
N ILE A 107 4.40 10.95 -0.71
CA ILE A 107 4.23 11.15 -2.16
C ILE A 107 4.57 12.59 -2.57
N LYS A 108 4.51 13.54 -1.63
CA LYS A 108 4.87 14.95 -1.84
C LYS A 108 6.37 15.21 -1.81
N ALA A 109 7.18 14.30 -1.25
CA ALA A 109 8.61 14.50 -1.02
C ALA A 109 9.51 14.05 -2.19
N GLU A 110 8.94 13.47 -3.25
CA GLU A 110 9.66 13.06 -4.47
C GLU A 110 9.44 14.04 -5.65
N VAL A 111 9.21 15.32 -5.36
CA VAL A 111 9.17 16.43 -6.34
C VAL A 111 10.30 17.40 -6.02
#